data_AF-A0A520JJ11-F1
#
_entry.id   AF-A0A520JJ11-F1
#
_cell.length_a   1.000
_cell.length_b   1.000
_cell.length_c   1.000
_cell.angle_alpha   90.00
_cell.angle_beta   90.00
_cell.angle_gamma   90.00
#
_symmetry.space_group_name_H-M   'P 1'
#
loop_
_entity.id
_entity.type
_entity.pdbx_description
1 polymer ?
#
loop_
_entity_poly.entity_id
_entity_poly.type
_entity_poly.pdbx_seq_one_letter_code
_entity_poly.pdbx_strand_id
1 'polypeptide(L)'
;MYKPKAGLPTREQILDFIATSDVPAGKREIAKGFGLSAQDKIGLKALLKDMADEGLIDSAPGRAFHKMGGIPKVTVLRIADVDDGGNVWAVPERWEAKGIPPPRLRVRERKRGALGVGERILARTEEAGNGWIAHSM
;
A
#
# COMPACT_ATOMS: atom_id res chain seq x y z
N MET A 1 -3.48 -21.84 -17.17
CA MET A 1 -3.21 -21.40 -15.78
C MET A 1 -2.16 -22.31 -15.17
N TYR A 2 -0.91 -21.85 -15.08
CA TYR A 2 0.12 -22.59 -14.35
C TYR A 2 -0.19 -22.48 -12.86
N LYS A 3 -0.60 -23.59 -12.22
CA LYS A 3 -0.55 -23.73 -10.77
C LYS A 3 0.80 -24.34 -10.44
N PRO A 4 1.77 -23.58 -9.92
CA PRO A 4 2.99 -24.18 -9.40
C PRO A 4 2.63 -25.14 -8.26
N LYS A 5 3.33 -26.28 -8.18
CA LYS A 5 3.27 -27.21 -7.05
C LYS A 5 3.60 -26.47 -5.75
N ALA A 6 2.91 -26.85 -4.67
CA ALA A 6 2.98 -26.25 -3.33
C ALA A 6 4.43 -26.04 -2.85
N GLY A 7 4.84 -24.79 -2.85
CA GLY A 7 6.14 -24.29 -2.41
C GLY A 7 6.02 -22.79 -2.18
N LEU A 8 7.04 -22.17 -1.61
CA LEU A 8 7.05 -20.72 -1.39
C LEU A 8 6.95 -19.97 -2.73
N PRO A 9 6.18 -18.86 -2.79
CA PRO A 9 6.14 -18.02 -3.98
C PRO A 9 7.50 -17.37 -4.24
N THR A 10 7.77 -17.01 -5.49
CA THR A 10 8.96 -16.22 -5.85
C THR A 10 8.81 -14.76 -5.43
N ARG A 11 9.93 -14.02 -5.37
CA ARG A 11 9.94 -12.57 -5.09
C ARG A 11 9.09 -11.80 -6.09
N GLU A 12 9.21 -12.12 -7.37
CA GLU A 12 8.41 -11.53 -8.46
C GLU A 12 6.92 -11.80 -8.26
N GLN A 13 6.53 -13.04 -7.94
CA GLN A 13 5.13 -13.38 -7.66
C GLN A 13 4.58 -12.60 -6.46
N ILE A 14 5.39 -12.38 -5.43
CA ILE A 14 4.99 -11.55 -4.28
C ILE A 14 4.79 -10.10 -4.71
N LEU A 15 5.71 -9.52 -5.49
CA LEU A 15 5.61 -8.14 -5.98
C LEU A 15 4.37 -7.94 -6.86
N ASP A 16 4.10 -8.90 -7.75
CA ASP A 16 2.91 -8.88 -8.61
C ASP A 16 1.64 -9.01 -7.78
N PHE A 17 1.62 -9.89 -6.78
CA PHE A 17 0.49 -10.03 -5.87
C PHE A 17 0.23 -8.73 -5.10
N ILE A 18 1.27 -8.09 -4.56
CA ILE A 18 1.15 -6.81 -3.84
C ILE A 18 0.60 -5.72 -4.76
N ALA A 19 1.10 -5.62 -5.99
CA ALA A 19 0.70 -4.60 -6.95
C ALA A 19 -0.76 -4.77 -7.41
N THR A 20 -1.19 -6.02 -7.62
CA THR A 20 -2.51 -6.34 -8.18
C THR A 20 -3.58 -6.62 -7.13
N SER A 21 -3.23 -6.77 -5.85
CA SER A 21 -4.22 -7.09 -4.82
C SER A 21 -5.17 -5.93 -4.56
N ASP A 22 -6.48 -6.18 -4.61
CA ASP A 22 -7.53 -5.21 -4.25
C ASP A 22 -7.58 -4.89 -2.75
N VAL A 23 -7.02 -5.76 -1.92
CA VAL A 23 -6.99 -5.62 -0.46
C VAL A 23 -5.56 -5.37 0.02
N PRO A 24 -5.37 -4.83 1.23
CA PRO A 24 -4.03 -4.71 1.81
C PRO A 24 -3.32 -6.07 1.85
N ALA A 25 -2.24 -6.21 1.08
CA ALA A 25 -1.47 -7.45 0.97
C ALA A 25 -0.58 -7.65 2.20
N GLY A 26 -1.16 -8.15 3.29
CA GLY A 26 -0.41 -8.61 4.46
C GLY A 26 0.13 -10.03 4.27
N LYS A 27 0.98 -10.48 5.20
CA LYS A 27 1.53 -11.85 5.19
C LYS A 27 0.42 -12.92 5.12
N ARG A 28 -0.71 -12.66 5.78
CA ARG A 28 -1.86 -13.56 5.82
C ARG A 28 -2.53 -13.66 4.44
N GLU A 29 -2.73 -12.52 3.78
CA GLU A 29 -3.35 -12.42 2.47
C GLU A 29 -2.45 -13.06 1.40
N ILE A 30 -1.15 -12.80 1.45
CA ILE A 30 -0.15 -13.44 0.57
C ILE A 30 -0.19 -14.96 0.77
N ALA A 31 -0.10 -15.44 2.02
CA ALA A 31 -0.15 -16.87 2.30
C ALA A 31 -1.45 -17.53 1.80
N LYS A 32 -2.60 -16.84 1.95
CA LYS A 32 -3.88 -17.31 1.44
C LYS A 32 -3.92 -17.33 -0.09
N GLY A 33 -3.42 -16.28 -0.74
CA GLY A 33 -3.39 -16.15 -2.20
C GLY A 33 -2.58 -17.25 -2.88
N PHE A 34 -1.49 -17.68 -2.25
CA PHE A 34 -0.63 -18.77 -2.75
C PHE A 34 -0.98 -20.15 -2.16
N GLY A 35 -2.00 -20.26 -1.31
CA GLY A 35 -2.42 -21.55 -0.73
C GLY A 35 -1.38 -22.19 0.21
N LEU A 36 -0.61 -21.38 0.93
CA LEU A 36 0.49 -21.83 1.78
C LEU A 36 0.00 -22.49 3.08
N SER A 37 0.65 -23.58 3.47
CA SER A 37 0.40 -24.27 4.74
C SER A 37 0.89 -23.47 5.95
N ALA A 38 0.59 -23.94 7.17
CA ALA A 38 1.12 -23.32 8.38
C ALA A 38 2.65 -23.34 8.45
N GLN A 39 3.28 -24.41 7.96
CA GLN A 39 4.73 -24.57 7.93
C GLN A 39 5.38 -23.62 6.92
N ASP A 40 4.77 -23.47 5.74
CA ASP A 40 5.24 -22.56 4.69
C ASP A 40 5.24 -21.09 5.13
N LYS A 41 4.36 -20.70 6.06
CA LYS A 41 4.31 -19.31 6.58
C LYS A 41 5.59 -18.88 7.27
N ILE A 42 6.40 -19.81 7.77
CA ILE A 42 7.71 -19.51 8.36
C ILE A 42 8.68 -19.08 7.24
N GLY A 43 8.74 -19.86 6.16
CA GLY A 43 9.54 -19.53 4.99
C GLY A 43 9.09 -18.23 4.32
N LEU A 44 7.78 -18.00 4.23
CA LEU A 44 7.24 -16.74 3.71
C LEU A 44 7.67 -15.55 4.57
N LYS A 45 7.69 -15.70 5.90
CA LYS A 45 8.16 -14.63 6.81
C LYS A 45 9.62 -14.29 6.54
N ALA A 46 10.49 -15.29 6.37
CA ALA A 46 11.89 -15.08 6.06
C ALA A 46 12.06 -14.38 4.71
N LEU A 47 11.40 -14.88 3.65
CA LEU A 47 11.45 -14.28 2.32
C LEU A 47 11.00 -12.83 2.30
N LEU A 48 9.89 -12.50 2.97
CA LEU A 48 9.39 -11.12 3.05
C LEU A 48 10.35 -10.21 3.81
N LYS A 49 11.06 -10.74 4.82
CA LYS A 49 12.09 -9.98 5.53
C LYS A 49 13.26 -9.70 4.60
N ASP A 50 13.77 -10.71 3.90
CA ASP A 50 14.89 -10.54 2.96
C ASP A 50 14.54 -9.54 1.85
N MET A 51 13.30 -9.57 1.34
CA MET A 51 12.81 -8.59 0.36
C MET A 51 12.76 -7.17 0.93
N ALA A 52 12.44 -7.00 2.21
CA ALA A 52 12.44 -5.69 2.86
C ALA A 52 13.86 -5.18 3.10
N ASP A 53 14.76 -6.06 3.55
CA ASP A 53 16.17 -5.77 3.78
C ASP A 53 16.89 -5.39 2.46
N GLU A 54 16.51 -6.01 1.34
CA GLU A 54 16.97 -5.67 -0.01
C GLU A 54 16.28 -4.41 -0.60
N GLY A 55 15.28 -3.86 0.08
CA GLY A 55 14.57 -2.67 -0.36
C GLY A 55 13.60 -2.88 -1.52
N LEU A 56 13.10 -4.10 -1.73
CA LEU A 56 12.08 -4.40 -2.75
C LEU A 56 10.68 -4.02 -2.27
N ILE A 57 10.42 -4.22 -0.98
CA ILE A 57 9.15 -3.90 -0.33
C ILE A 57 9.41 -3.10 0.93
N ASP A 58 8.45 -2.25 1.28
CA ASP A 58 8.42 -1.65 2.60
C ASP A 58 7.61 -2.55 3.55
N SER A 59 8.07 -2.69 4.79
CA SER A 59 7.44 -3.50 5.81
C SER A 59 7.42 -2.79 7.14
N ALA A 60 6.21 -2.66 7.71
CA ALA A 60 6.02 -2.18 9.07
C ALA A 60 5.16 -3.20 9.84
N PRO A 61 5.44 -3.43 11.14
CA PRO A 61 4.65 -4.36 11.95
C PRO A 61 3.15 -4.06 11.85
N GLY A 62 2.35 -5.07 11.51
CA GLY A 62 0.89 -4.96 11.38
C GLY A 62 0.40 -4.20 10.14
N ARG A 63 1.29 -3.75 9.24
CA ARG A 63 0.91 -3.13 7.96
C ARG A 63 1.02 -4.11 6.80
N ALA A 64 0.24 -3.84 5.76
CA ALA A 64 0.39 -4.54 4.49
C ALA A 64 1.66 -4.10 3.77
N PHE A 65 2.23 -5.02 2.99
CA PHE A 65 3.40 -4.75 2.17
C PHE A 65 3.01 -3.90 0.97
N HIS A 66 3.94 -3.05 0.55
CA HIS A 66 3.86 -2.24 -0.66
C HIS A 66 5.26 -2.12 -1.25
N LYS A 67 5.37 -1.78 -2.54
CA LYS A 67 6.69 -1.55 -3.17
C LYS A 67 7.43 -0.45 -2.42
N MET A 68 8.76 -0.58 -2.31
CA MET A 68 9.60 0.43 -1.69
C MET A 68 9.40 1.79 -2.37
N GLY A 69 9.21 2.85 -1.58
CA GLY A 69 8.89 4.19 -2.09
C GLY A 69 7.48 4.35 -2.64
N GLY A 70 6.64 3.32 -2.56
CA GLY A 70 5.21 3.40 -2.89
C GLY A 70 4.36 3.90 -1.73
N ILE A 71 3.06 4.10 -1.98
CA ILE A 71 2.10 4.47 -0.94
C ILE A 71 1.39 3.21 -0.44
N PRO A 72 1.25 2.99 0.88
CA PRO A 72 0.41 1.92 1.39
C PRO A 72 -1.02 2.03 0.87
N LYS A 73 -1.64 0.91 0.49
CA LYS A 73 -3.01 0.85 -0.04
C LYS A 73 -4.06 1.44 0.91
N VAL A 74 -3.75 1.49 2.21
CA VAL A 74 -4.50 2.24 3.21
C VAL A 74 -3.50 2.98 4.09
N THR A 75 -3.62 4.29 4.20
CA THR A 75 -2.74 5.12 5.02
C THR A 75 -3.46 6.35 5.56
N VAL A 76 -2.87 6.99 6.56
CA VAL A 76 -3.32 8.28 7.06
C VAL A 76 -2.73 9.36 6.17
N LEU A 77 -3.59 10.22 5.65
CA LEU A 77 -3.22 11.39 4.87
C LEU A 77 -3.56 12.65 5.64
N ARG A 78 -2.74 13.69 5.45
CA ARG A 78 -3.04 15.05 5.91
C ARG A 78 -3.41 15.90 4.72
N ILE A 79 -4.52 16.63 4.83
CA ILE A 79 -4.94 17.58 3.81
C ILE A 79 -3.90 18.70 3.74
N ALA A 80 -3.29 18.84 2.57
CA ALA A 80 -2.25 19.82 2.32
C ALA A 80 -2.81 21.09 1.67
N ASP A 81 -3.89 20.95 0.90
CA ASP A 81 -4.39 22.01 0.05
C ASP A 81 -5.84 21.74 -0.38
N VAL A 82 -6.61 22.82 -0.53
CA VAL A 82 -7.96 22.82 -1.10
C VAL A 82 -8.01 23.98 -2.07
N ASP A 83 -8.19 23.68 -3.36
CA ASP A 83 -8.22 24.73 -4.38
C ASP A 83 -9.60 25.41 -4.49
N ASP A 84 -9.65 26.54 -5.20
CA ASP A 84 -10.89 27.32 -5.42
C ASP A 84 -11.99 26.52 -6.14
N GLY A 85 -11.62 25.45 -6.85
CA GLY A 85 -12.55 24.53 -7.50
C GLY A 85 -13.10 23.43 -6.58
N GLY A 86 -12.70 23.43 -5.30
CA GLY A 86 -13.10 22.44 -4.32
C GLY A 86 -12.34 21.11 -4.44
N ASN A 87 -11.23 21.06 -5.17
CA ASN A 87 -10.39 19.85 -5.19
C ASN A 87 -9.53 19.80 -3.94
N VAL A 88 -9.56 18.66 -3.28
CA VAL A 88 -8.83 18.41 -2.06
C VAL A 88 -7.58 17.59 -2.37
N TRP A 89 -6.42 18.06 -1.90
CA TRP A 89 -5.14 17.39 -2.05
C TRP A 89 -4.55 17.04 -0.69
N ALA A 90 -4.03 15.83 -0.58
CA ALA A 90 -3.45 15.32 0.65
C ALA A 90 -2.06 14.72 0.41
N VAL A 91 -1.26 14.67 1.47
CA VAL A 91 0.05 13.99 1.50
C VAL A 91 0.06 12.95 2.61
N PRO A 92 0.87 11.88 2.51
CA PRO A 92 1.06 10.94 3.60
C PRO A 92 1.49 11.65 4.89
N GLU A 93 0.78 11.38 5.99
CA GLU A 93 1.13 11.93 7.32
C GLU A 93 2.52 11.47 7.76
N ARG A 94 2.90 10.25 7.36
CA ARG A 94 4.23 9.68 7.56
C ARG A 94 4.76 9.19 6.22
N TRP A 95 5.99 9.57 5.89
CA TRP A 95 6.70 9.17 4.67
C TRP A 95 8.11 8.70 5.03
N GLU A 96 8.43 7.46 4.65
CA GLU A 96 9.67 6.78 5.09
C GLU A 96 10.70 6.63 3.96
N ALA A 97 10.29 6.86 2.72
CA ALA A 97 11.16 6.73 1.55
C ALA A 97 12.20 7.86 1.50
N LYS A 98 13.46 7.53 1.81
CA LYS A 98 14.58 8.48 1.76
C LYS A 98 14.88 8.87 0.32
N GLY A 99 15.04 10.18 0.07
CA GLY A 99 15.38 10.71 -1.25
C GLY A 99 14.22 10.76 -2.25
N ILE A 100 13.04 10.28 -1.89
CA ILE A 100 11.81 10.36 -2.70
C ILE A 100 10.85 11.32 -1.98
N PRO A 101 10.35 12.38 -2.62
CA PRO A 101 9.38 13.27 -1.98
C PRO A 101 8.04 12.55 -1.75
N PRO A 102 7.29 12.91 -0.68
CA PRO A 102 5.97 12.36 -0.47
C PRO A 102 5.05 12.74 -1.64
N PRO A 103 4.33 11.79 -2.24
CA PRO A 103 3.41 12.07 -3.33
C PRO A 103 2.22 12.91 -2.84
N ARG A 104 1.71 13.79 -3.71
CA ARG A 104 0.40 14.43 -3.53
C ARG A 104 -0.69 13.53 -4.12
N LEU A 105 -1.75 13.30 -3.36
CA LEU A 105 -2.89 12.49 -3.73
C LEU A 105 -4.14 13.36 -3.86
N ARG A 106 -4.93 13.14 -4.91
CA ARG A 106 -6.26 13.76 -5.04
C ARG A 106 -7.25 12.98 -4.18
N VAL A 107 -7.89 13.67 -3.23
CA VAL A 107 -8.89 13.06 -2.37
C VAL A 107 -10.24 13.05 -3.09
N ARG A 108 -10.88 11.88 -3.15
CA ARG A 108 -12.27 11.70 -3.57
C ARG A 108 -13.08 11.33 -2.33
N GLU A 109 -13.92 12.24 -1.90
CA GLU A 109 -14.82 12.04 -0.76
C GLU A 109 -15.98 11.11 -1.10
N ARG A 110 -16.32 10.22 -0.16
CA ARG A 110 -17.60 9.48 -0.18
C ARG A 110 -18.69 10.14 0.66
N LYS A 111 -18.34 10.93 1.68
CA LYS A 111 -19.28 11.62 2.57
C LYS A 111 -19.21 13.12 2.32
N ARG A 112 -20.38 13.78 2.32
CA ARG A 112 -20.50 15.23 2.21
C ARG A 112 -20.03 15.89 3.52
N GLY A 113 -18.84 16.47 3.53
CA GLY A 113 -18.34 17.33 4.61
C GLY A 113 -17.04 17.96 4.17
N ALA A 114 -16.90 19.29 4.28
CA ALA A 114 -15.73 19.98 3.77
C ALA A 114 -14.47 19.60 4.58
N LEU A 115 -13.51 18.92 3.93
CA LEU A 115 -12.19 18.69 4.50
C LEU A 115 -11.36 19.97 4.49
N GLY A 116 -10.84 20.36 5.66
CA GLY A 116 -9.98 21.53 5.81
C GLY A 116 -8.49 21.21 5.70
N VAL A 117 -7.67 22.18 5.28
CA VAL A 117 -6.20 22.05 5.33
C VAL A 117 -5.75 21.76 6.77
N GLY A 118 -4.84 20.79 6.92
CA GLY A 118 -4.35 20.31 8.22
C GLY A 118 -5.15 19.16 8.82
N GLU A 119 -6.34 18.86 8.29
CA GLU A 119 -7.15 17.72 8.74
C GLU A 119 -6.47 16.39 8.38
N ARG A 120 -6.71 15.35 9.20
CA ARG A 120 -6.15 14.02 9.01
C ARG A 120 -7.27 13.04 8.68
N ILE A 121 -7.09 12.31 7.59
CA ILE A 121 -8.06 11.31 7.13
C ILE A 121 -7.40 9.94 7.00
N LEU A 122 -8.15 8.88 7.29
CA LEU A 122 -7.78 7.54 6.89
C LEU A 122 -8.33 7.29 5.48
N ALA A 123 -7.46 6.95 4.54
CA ALA A 123 -7.85 6.80 3.15
C ALA A 123 -7.30 5.52 2.54
N ARG A 124 -8.09 4.94 1.63
CA ARG A 124 -7.59 3.95 0.68
C ARG A 124 -6.92 4.66 -0.48
N THR A 125 -5.75 4.21 -0.90
CA THR A 125 -4.99 4.80 -2.00
C THR A 125 -5.04 3.91 -3.24
N GLU A 126 -4.98 4.56 -4.39
CA GLU A 126 -5.06 3.92 -5.70
C GLU A 126 -4.14 4.67 -6.66
N GLU A 127 -3.32 3.95 -7.41
CA GLU A 127 -2.51 4.50 -8.49
C GLU A 127 -3.39 4.67 -9.74
N ALA A 128 -3.49 5.88 -10.25
CA ALA A 128 -4.40 6.24 -11.34
C ALA A 128 -3.62 6.93 -12.46
N GLY A 129 -2.91 6.14 -13.28
CA GLY A 129 -2.22 6.55 -14.52
C GLY A 129 -1.14 7.62 -14.34
N ASN A 130 -1.54 8.85 -14.03
CA ASN A 130 -0.71 10.04 -13.89
C ASN A 130 -0.59 10.54 -12.44
N GLY A 131 -0.95 9.73 -11.45
CA GLY A 131 -0.87 10.12 -10.04
C GLY A 131 -1.63 9.18 -9.12
N TRP A 132 -1.98 9.68 -7.94
CA TRP A 132 -2.63 8.91 -6.89
C TRP A 132 -3.98 9.49 -6.51
N ILE A 133 -4.96 8.60 -6.33
CA ILE A 133 -6.28 8.91 -5.80
C ILE A 133 -6.37 8.36 -4.39
N ALA A 134 -6.94 9.15 -3.48
CA ALA A 134 -7.25 8.77 -2.13
C ALA A 134 -8.77 8.77 -1.92
N HIS A 135 -9.32 7.63 -1.51
CA HIS A 135 -10.74 7.49 -1.16
C HIS A 135 -10.85 7.54 0.36
N SER A 136 -11.51 8.56 0.90
CA SER A 136 -11.75 8.65 2.35
C SER A 136 -12.66 7.51 2.82
N MET A 137 -12.41 7.00 4.03
CA MET A 137 -13.17 5.89 4.64
C MET A 137 -14.13 6.38 5.73
#